data_AF-A0A5J4RHQ9-F1
#
_entry.id   AF-A0A5J4RHQ9-F1
#
_cell.length_a   1.000
_cell.length_b   1.000
_cell.length_c   1.000
_cell.angle_alpha   90.00
_cell.angle_beta   90.00
_cell.angle_gamma   90.00
#
_symmetry.space_group_name_H-M   'P 1'
#
loop_
_entity.id
_entity.type
_entity.pdbx_description
1 polymer ?
#
loop_
_entity_poly.entity_id
_entity_poly.type
_entity_poly.pdbx_seq_one_letter_code
_entity_poly.pdbx_strand_id
1 'polypeptide(L)'
;MRMFMPSYMDDSNRGFGLTGGGYYFAINNIVDLKVISEIYTKGSWALGGESTYNKRYKYNGMFQTNDQVTKTGDKGLPDYSEAKDLKVVWSHRQDAKASPNSTFSASV
;
A
#
# COMPACT_ATOMS: atom_id res chain seq x y z
N MET A 1 7.67 15.57 -7.46
CA MET A 1 7.89 14.43 -6.54
C MET A 1 7.79 14.95 -5.12
N ARG A 2 7.04 14.27 -4.24
CA ARG A 2 6.89 14.66 -2.83
C ARG A 2 7.38 13.52 -1.95
N MET A 3 8.18 13.85 -0.94
CA MET A 3 8.64 12.88 0.06
C MET A 3 7.71 12.93 1.28
N PHE A 4 7.42 11.76 1.84
CA PHE A 4 6.79 11.61 3.15
C PHE A 4 7.88 11.34 4.18
N MET A 5 7.93 12.20 5.20
CA MET A 5 8.87 12.00 6.30
C MET A 5 8.38 10.83 7.15
N PRO A 6 9.27 9.87 7.46
CA PRO A 6 8.92 8.79 8.38
C PRO A 6 8.69 9.36 9.79
N SER A 7 7.81 8.70 10.54
CA SER A 7 7.56 8.91 11.96
C SER A 7 8.11 7.75 12.76
N TYR A 8 8.53 8.04 14.00
CA TYR A 8 8.89 6.99 14.95
C TYR A 8 7.63 6.39 15.57
N MET A 9 7.59 5.07 15.67
CA MET A 9 6.54 4.32 16.33
C MET A 9 7.18 3.31 17.28
N ASP A 10 6.54 3.11 18.44
CA ASP A 10 6.91 2.06 19.38
C ASP A 10 5.74 1.07 19.49
N ASP A 11 6.00 -0.19 19.16
CA ASP A 11 5.07 -1.29 19.29
C ASP A 11 5.70 -2.35 20.20
N SER A 12 5.05 -2.65 21.33
CA SER A 12 5.53 -3.65 22.29
C SER A 12 5.89 -5.01 21.65
N ASN A 13 5.19 -5.40 20.59
CA ASN A 13 5.35 -6.67 19.91
C ASN A 13 6.40 -6.62 18.78
N ARG A 14 6.49 -5.50 18.06
CA ARG A 14 7.36 -5.35 16.87
C ARG A 14 8.63 -4.50 17.14
N GLY A 15 8.72 -3.91 18.32
CA GLY A 15 9.76 -2.99 18.75
C GLY A 15 9.60 -1.58 18.18
N PHE A 16 10.65 -0.78 18.35
CA PHE A 16 10.76 0.53 17.71
C PHE A 16 10.81 0.39 16.20
N GLY A 17 10.10 1.25 15.48
CA GLY A 17 10.09 1.29 14.03
C GLY A 17 9.98 2.70 13.46
N LEU A 18 10.40 2.82 12.21
CA LEU A 18 10.13 3.98 11.38
C LEU A 18 8.96 3.62 10.45
N THR A 19 7.88 4.38 10.56
CA THR A 19 6.64 4.15 9.80
C THR A 19 6.31 5.37 8.95
N GLY A 20 5.48 5.19 7.92
CA GLY A 20 5.02 6.30 7.08
C GLY A 20 6.09 6.96 6.21
N GLY A 21 7.29 6.38 6.11
CA GLY A 21 8.33 6.83 5.18
C GLY A 21 7.93 6.50 3.76
N GLY A 22 8.09 7.40 2.80
CA GLY A 22 7.62 7.11 1.45
C GLY A 22 7.88 8.17 0.42
N TYR A 23 7.55 7.82 -0.82
CA TYR A 23 7.70 8.69 -1.98
C TYR A 23 6.42 8.73 -2.81
N TYR A 24 6.07 9.94 -3.22
CA TYR A 24 4.98 10.21 -4.14
C TYR A 24 5.54 10.67 -5.49
N PHE A 25 5.24 9.88 -6.51
CA PHE A 25 5.58 10.10 -7.91
C PHE A 25 4.30 10.50 -8.66
N ALA A 26 4.23 11.78 -9.03
CA ALA A 26 3.27 12.22 -10.04
C ALA A 26 3.90 11.92 -11.41
N ILE A 27 3.59 10.76 -12.00
CA ILE A 27 4.17 10.32 -13.27
C ILE A 27 3.66 11.20 -14.41
N ASN A 28 2.35 11.47 -14.43
CA ASN A 28 1.71 12.39 -15.36
C ASN A 28 0.40 12.94 -14.77
N ASN A 29 -0.37 13.71 -15.54
CA ASN A 29 -1.64 14.30 -15.10
C ASN A 29 -2.80 13.30 -14.94
N ILE A 30 -2.57 12.02 -15.25
CA ILE A 30 -3.55 10.94 -15.26
C ILE A 30 -3.19 9.90 -14.21
N VAL A 31 -1.91 9.68 -13.94
CA VAL A 31 -1.38 8.58 -13.14
C VAL A 31 -0.45 9.12 -12.08
N ASP A 32 -0.73 8.73 -10.83
CA ASP A 32 0.17 8.89 -9.71
C ASP A 32 0.55 7.54 -9.11
N LEU A 33 1.64 7.56 -8.36
CA LEU A 33 2.16 6.43 -7.62
C LEU A 33 2.65 6.92 -6.26
N LYS A 34 2.17 6.28 -5.21
CA LYS A 34 2.54 6.49 -3.82
C LYS A 34 3.15 5.20 -3.30
N VAL A 35 4.38 5.27 -2.81
CA VAL A 35 5.07 4.16 -2.16
C VAL A 35 5.32 4.54 -0.72
N ILE A 36 4.95 3.67 0.20
CA ILE A 36 5.13 3.82 1.64
C ILE A 36 5.86 2.58 2.15
N SER A 37 6.84 2.76 3.01
CA SER A 37 7.54 1.71 3.70
C SER A 37 7.53 1.93 5.20
N GLU A 38 7.51 0.82 5.91
CA GLU A 38 7.63 0.75 7.35
C GLU A 38 8.65 -0.32 7.70
N ILE A 39 9.49 -0.04 8.68
CA ILE A 39 10.53 -0.95 9.15
C ILE A 39 10.62 -0.88 10.66
N TYR A 40 10.68 -2.06 11.29
CA TYR A 40 10.75 -2.21 12.73
C TYR A 40 12.02 -2.98 13.13
N THR A 41 12.53 -2.67 14.31
CA THR A 41 13.78 -3.20 14.87
C THR A 41 13.72 -4.71 15.15
N LYS A 42 12.55 -5.27 15.49
CA LYS A 42 12.39 -6.74 15.63
C LYS A 42 12.23 -7.47 14.29
N GLY A 43 12.49 -6.78 13.17
CA GLY A 43 12.48 -7.37 11.83
C GLY A 43 11.09 -7.47 11.17
N SER A 44 10.07 -6.84 11.77
CA SER A 44 8.80 -6.58 11.08
C SER A 44 9.00 -5.47 10.05
N TRP A 45 8.30 -5.54 8.93
CA TRP A 45 8.32 -4.51 7.90
C TRP A 45 7.01 -4.53 7.11
N ALA A 46 6.69 -3.39 6.50
CA ALA A 46 5.56 -3.27 5.58
C ALA A 46 5.96 -2.42 4.38
N LEU A 47 5.43 -2.77 3.22
CA LEU A 47 5.63 -2.06 1.97
C LEU A 47 4.27 -1.90 1.28
N GLY A 48 3.82 -0.66 1.21
CA GLY A 48 2.60 -0.25 0.52
C GLY A 48 2.92 0.47 -0.79
N GLY A 49 2.28 0.05 -1.88
CA GLY A 49 2.26 0.75 -3.15
C GLY A 49 0.82 1.06 -3.55
N GLU A 50 0.54 2.30 -3.91
CA GLU A 50 -0.77 2.73 -4.40
C GLU A 50 -0.54 3.50 -5.70
N SER A 51 -1.15 3.05 -6.78
CA SER A 51 -1.21 3.79 -8.03
C SER A 51 -2.64 4.13 -8.35
N THR A 52 -2.93 5.41 -8.54
CA THR A 52 -4.23 5.84 -9.04
C THR A 52 -4.09 6.28 -10.48
N TYR A 53 -5.10 5.98 -11.28
CA TYR A 53 -5.18 6.43 -12.66
C TYR A 53 -6.56 7.02 -12.93
N ASN A 54 -6.60 8.28 -13.37
CA ASN A 54 -7.81 9.03 -13.65
C ASN A 54 -7.69 9.72 -15.01
N LYS A 55 -8.41 9.18 -15.99
CA LYS A 55 -8.57 9.81 -17.29
C LYS A 55 -9.98 10.41 -17.37
N ARG A 56 -10.03 11.74 -17.32
CA ARG A 56 -11.26 12.52 -17.41
C ARG A 56 -12.13 12.04 -18.58
N TYR A 57 -13.40 11.74 -18.31
CA TYR A 57 -14.41 11.27 -19.26
C TYR A 57 -14.15 9.90 -19.91
N LYS A 58 -13.25 9.06 -19.36
CA LYS A 58 -13.02 7.69 -19.86
C LYS A 58 -13.05 6.64 -18.76
N TYR A 59 -12.12 6.71 -17.83
CA TYR A 59 -11.98 5.68 -16.79
C TYR A 59 -11.21 6.23 -15.59
N ASN A 60 -11.53 5.72 -14.41
CA ASN A 60 -10.79 5.94 -13.19
C ASN A 60 -10.61 4.63 -12.44
N GLY A 61 -9.48 4.48 -11.76
CA GLY A 61 -9.23 3.31 -10.94
C GLY A 61 -8.03 3.49 -10.04
N MET A 62 -7.91 2.57 -9.09
CA MET A 62 -6.86 2.55 -8.10
C MET A 62 -6.37 1.10 -7.94
N PHE A 63 -5.07 0.94 -7.97
CA PHE A 63 -4.37 -0.29 -7.67
C PHE A 63 -3.56 -0.09 -6.41
N GLN A 64 -3.83 -0.88 -5.37
CA GLN A 64 -3.12 -0.89 -4.11
C GLN A 64 -2.53 -2.28 -3.88
N THR A 65 -1.28 -2.31 -3.45
CA THR A 65 -0.59 -3.51 -2.99
C THR A 65 0.04 -3.21 -1.65
N ASN A 66 -0.08 -4.12 -0.70
CA ASN A 66 0.54 -4.00 0.61
C ASN A 66 1.11 -5.36 0.98
N ASP A 67 2.42 -5.42 1.14
CA ASP A 67 3.14 -6.60 1.61
C ASP A 67 3.67 -6.30 3.01
N GLN A 68 3.29 -7.11 3.98
CA GLN A 68 3.65 -6.92 5.37
C GLN A 68 4.14 -8.22 5.98
N VAL A 69 5.26 -8.14 6.68
CA VAL A 69 5.77 -9.23 7.50
C VAL A 69 5.77 -8.77 8.94
N THR A 70 4.98 -9.44 9.76
CA THR A 70 4.89 -9.19 11.20
C THR A 70 5.61 -10.31 11.94
N LYS A 71 6.70 -9.97 12.60
CA LYS A 71 7.43 -10.85 13.51
C LYS A 71 7.14 -10.45 14.94
N THR A 72 6.70 -11.42 15.72
CA THR A 72 6.29 -11.26 17.12
C THR A 72 7.09 -12.25 17.96
N GLY A 73 7.55 -11.83 19.14
CA GLY A 73 8.45 -12.64 19.98
C GLY A 73 9.91 -12.58 19.54
N ASP A 74 10.80 -13.22 20.32
CA ASP A 74 12.23 -13.21 20.06
C ASP A 74 12.67 -14.46 19.29
N LYS A 75 13.56 -14.25 18.31
CA LYS A 75 14.04 -15.33 17.44
C LYS A 75 14.77 -16.40 18.26
N GLY A 76 14.16 -17.58 18.36
CA GLY A 76 14.71 -18.73 19.11
C GLY A 76 13.93 -19.09 20.38
N LEU A 77 12.91 -18.30 20.75
CA LEU A 77 11.99 -18.64 21.83
C LEU A 77 10.72 -19.34 21.30
N PRO A 78 10.00 -20.11 22.14
CA PRO A 78 8.80 -20.85 21.74
C PRO A 78 7.62 -19.96 21.30
N ASP A 79 7.65 -18.67 21.67
CA ASP A 79 6.64 -17.66 21.35
C ASP A 79 6.91 -16.90 20.05
N TYR A 80 7.99 -17.24 19.31
CA TYR A 80 8.27 -16.64 18.01
C TYR A 80 7.17 -16.99 17.00
N SER A 81 6.58 -15.95 16.43
CA SER A 81 5.57 -16.06 15.37
C SER A 81 5.88 -15.10 14.23
N GLU A 82 5.77 -15.61 13.00
CA GLU A 82 5.95 -14.85 11.77
C GLU A 82 4.68 -14.94 10.93
N ALA A 83 4.02 -13.80 10.75
CA ALA A 83 2.89 -13.64 9.86
C ALA A 83 3.32 -12.87 8.61
N LYS A 84 2.91 -13.36 7.44
CA LYS A 84 3.13 -12.70 6.15
C LYS A 84 1.77 -12.41 5.54
N ASP A 85 1.49 -11.13 5.37
CA ASP A 85 0.22 -10.62 4.89
C ASP A 85 0.46 -9.92 3.56
N LEU A 86 -0.11 -10.49 2.50
CA LEU A 86 -0.15 -9.86 1.18
C LEU A 86 -1.58 -9.42 0.90
N LYS A 87 -1.77 -8.12 0.71
CA LYS A 87 -3.05 -7.52 0.33
C LYS A 87 -2.92 -6.84 -1.00
N VAL A 88 -3.71 -7.26 -1.97
CA VAL A 88 -3.83 -6.60 -3.28
C VAL A 88 -5.27 -6.15 -3.42
N VAL A 89 -5.47 -4.86 -3.63
CA VAL A 89 -6.78 -4.27 -3.88
C VAL A 89 -6.74 -3.58 -5.23
N TRP A 90 -7.68 -3.96 -6.11
CA TRP A 90 -7.82 -3.30 -7.39
C TRP A 90 -9.25 -2.87 -7.60
N SER A 91 -9.40 -1.60 -7.98
CA SER A 91 -10.67 -1.01 -8.36
C SER A 91 -10.53 -0.34 -9.72
N HIS A 92 -11.47 -0.63 -10.61
CA HIS A 92 -11.57 -0.01 -11.92
C HIS A 92 -13.02 0.39 -12.17
N ARG A 93 -13.23 1.60 -12.67
CA ARG A 93 -14.54 2.12 -13.04
C ARG A 93 -14.44 2.86 -14.37
N GLN A 94 -15.32 2.49 -15.29
CA GLN A 94 -15.48 3.19 -16.57
C GLN A 94 -16.58 4.25 -16.43
N ASP A 95 -16.38 5.41 -17.06
CA ASP A 95 -17.37 6.48 -17.07
C ASP A 95 -18.54 6.10 -17.98
N ALA A 96 -19.77 6.16 -17.46
CA ALA A 96 -20.98 5.70 -18.16
C ALA A 96 -21.30 6.49 -19.44
N LYS A 97 -20.66 7.66 -19.65
CA LYS A 97 -20.75 8.41 -20.92
C LYS A 97 -19.90 7.85 -22.06
N ALA A 98 -18.98 6.92 -21.78
CA ALA A 98 -18.12 6.30 -22.79
C ALA A 98 -18.64 4.93 -23.30
N SER A 99 -19.62 4.31 -22.62
CA SER A 99 -20.23 3.04 -23.02
C SER A 99 -21.69 2.95 -22.50
N PRO A 100 -22.72 3.09 -23.36
CA PRO A 100 -24.12 3.00 -22.93
C PRO A 100 -24.59 1.61 -22.46
N ASN A 101 -23.76 0.56 -22.55
CA ASN A 101 -24.18 -0.83 -22.36
C ASN A 101 -23.21 -1.74 -21.59
N SER A 102 -22.17 -1.21 -20.93
CA SER A 102 -21.33 -2.05 -20.05
C SER A 102 -20.66 -1.25 -18.96
N THR A 103 -21.08 -1.48 -17.72
CA THR A 103 -20.39 -1.06 -16.50
C THR A 103 -19.67 -2.28 -15.93
N PHE A 104 -18.36 -2.39 -16.13
CA PHE A 104 -17.54 -3.40 -15.45
C PHE A 104 -17.02 -2.81 -14.13
N SER A 105 -17.50 -3.36 -13.00
CA SER A 105 -17.00 -3.06 -11.65
C SER A 105 -16.41 -4.33 -11.05
N ALA A 106 -15.11 -4.32 -10.77
CA ALA A 106 -14.45 -5.37 -10.00
C ALA A 106 -13.86 -4.74 -8.73
N SER A 107 -14.23 -5.27 -7.57
CA SER A 107 -13.53 -5.03 -6.30
C SER A 107 -13.01 -6.38 -5.81
N VAL A 108 -11.70 -6.49 -5.69
CA VAL A 108 -11.02 -7.66 -5.13
C VAL A 108 -10.12 -7.16 -4.03
#